data_AF-A0A8J2QQ52-F1
#
_entry.id   AF-A0A8J2QQ52-F1
#
_cell.length_a   1.000
_cell.length_b   1.000
_cell.length_c   1.000
_cell.angle_alpha   90.00
_cell.angle_beta   90.00
_cell.angle_gamma   90.00
#
_symmetry.space_group_name_H-M   'P 1'
#
loop_
_entity.id
_entity.type
_entity.pdbx_description
1 polymer ?
#
loop_
_entity_poly.entity_id
_entity_poly.type
_entity_poly.pdbx_seq_one_letter_code
_entity_poly.pdbx_strand_id
1 'polypeptide(L)'
;MLSYENKVILAPMVRIGTLPMRLLALRFGADIVYSEELMTGKFLRSKRRTVDFVDQTDGTIVFRTCEEEKEKVVLQLGTCSPERALKVAKLVILNTLVENLSIPVTCKIRILDTKEKTLEVVQKLAQTVAVSKEIEKYADILKFKEMTGCIVDNASQVRAQSRGKPRAGWTEDALREAFEEMRQNKHGLNEISRRYGIPARKITKKGQE
;
A
#
# COMPACT_ATOMS: atom_id res chain seq x y z
N MET A 1 1.95 2.80 27.91
CA MET A 1 1.69 1.77 26.87
C MET A 1 0.38 2.12 26.20
N LEU A 2 0.31 2.12 24.87
CA LEU A 2 -0.91 2.48 24.12
C LEU A 2 -2.00 1.42 24.39
N SER A 3 -3.15 1.82 24.95
CA SER A 3 -4.30 0.94 25.19
C SER A 3 -5.35 1.14 24.10
N TYR A 4 -5.93 0.04 23.61
CA TYR A 4 -6.94 0.02 22.54
C TYR A 4 -8.37 -0.19 23.07
N GLU A 5 -8.54 -0.33 24.38
CA GLU A 5 -9.85 -0.60 24.99
C GLU A 5 -10.71 0.67 25.05
N ASN A 6 -11.96 0.58 24.56
CA ASN A 6 -12.94 1.67 24.52
C ASN A 6 -12.40 2.98 23.93
N LYS A 7 -11.57 2.87 22.88
CA LYS A 7 -10.95 4.02 22.21
C LYS A 7 -11.65 4.39 20.91
N VAL A 8 -11.74 5.68 20.62
CA VAL A 8 -12.15 6.20 19.31
C VAL A 8 -10.90 6.34 18.44
N ILE A 9 -10.85 5.55 17.36
CA ILE A 9 -9.66 5.40 16.53
C ILE A 9 -9.95 5.93 15.12
N LEU A 10 -9.11 6.84 14.62
CA LEU A 10 -9.11 7.19 13.20
C LEU A 10 -8.46 6.05 12.42
N ALA A 11 -9.25 5.40 11.56
CA ALA A 11 -8.78 4.31 10.70
C ALA A 11 -7.76 4.79 9.64
N PRO A 12 -6.87 3.90 9.17
CA PRO A 12 -5.91 4.23 8.14
C PRO A 12 -6.59 4.40 6.78
N MET A 13 -6.39 5.56 6.15
CA MET A 13 -6.96 5.89 4.86
C MET A 13 -5.90 6.51 3.95
N VAL A 14 -5.59 5.86 2.83
CA VAL A 14 -4.61 6.36 1.85
C VAL A 14 -5.07 7.71 1.28
N ARG A 15 -4.15 8.67 1.20
CA ARG A 15 -4.29 10.10 0.87
C ARG A 15 -5.01 10.96 1.90
N ILE A 16 -5.87 10.38 2.74
CA ILE A 16 -6.66 11.12 3.73
C ILE A 16 -5.91 11.21 5.07
N GLY A 17 -5.27 10.13 5.50
CA GLY A 17 -4.55 10.01 6.79
C GLY A 17 -3.24 10.80 6.90
N THR A 18 -3.13 11.93 6.22
CA THR A 18 -2.00 12.87 6.32
C THR A 18 -2.01 13.62 7.66
N LEU A 19 -0.91 14.29 8.02
CA LEU A 19 -0.77 14.98 9.32
C LEU A 19 -1.95 15.92 9.65
N PRO A 20 -2.44 16.80 8.74
CA PRO A 20 -3.56 17.69 9.07
C PRO A 20 -4.83 16.96 9.49
N MET A 21 -5.17 15.87 8.80
CA MET A 21 -6.37 15.09 9.12
C MET A 21 -6.25 14.36 10.46
N ARG A 22 -5.05 13.84 10.77
CA ARG A 22 -4.80 13.18 12.06
C ARG A 22 -4.91 14.17 13.21
N LEU A 23 -4.29 15.34 13.09
CA LEU A 23 -4.42 16.40 14.09
C LEU A 23 -5.86 16.88 14.25
N LEU A 24 -6.59 17.01 13.14
CA LEU A 24 -8.01 17.36 13.17
C LEU A 24 -8.81 16.32 13.97
N ALA A 25 -8.62 15.03 13.68
CA ALA A 25 -9.30 13.94 14.40
C ALA A 25 -8.96 13.96 15.90
N LEU A 26 -7.70 14.19 16.27
CA LEU A 26 -7.31 14.32 17.67
C LEU A 26 -8.04 15.48 18.37
N ARG A 27 -8.18 16.62 17.70
CA ARG A 27 -8.90 17.80 18.23
C ARG A 27 -10.40 17.58 18.37
N PHE A 28 -10.97 16.70 17.56
CA PHE A 28 -12.37 16.27 17.67
C PHE A 28 -12.59 15.10 18.65
N GLY A 29 -11.56 14.69 19.39
CA GLY A 29 -11.68 13.68 20.45
C GLY A 29 -11.31 12.26 20.06
N ALA A 30 -10.60 12.05 18.95
CA ALA A 30 -9.98 10.75 18.68
C ALA A 30 -8.88 10.46 19.72
N ASP A 31 -8.87 9.24 20.25
CA ASP A 31 -7.83 8.76 21.18
C ASP A 31 -6.57 8.32 20.45
N ILE A 32 -6.74 7.68 19.28
CA ILE A 32 -5.67 7.08 18.49
C ILE A 32 -5.87 7.45 17.02
N VAL A 33 -4.78 7.74 16.31
CA VAL A 33 -4.82 8.10 14.89
C VAL A 33 -3.87 7.25 14.06
N TYR A 34 -4.43 6.53 13.08
CA TYR A 34 -3.61 5.83 12.11
C TYR A 34 -3.13 6.76 11.00
N SER A 35 -1.88 6.56 10.61
CA SER A 35 -1.33 7.09 9.37
C SER A 35 -1.88 6.35 8.15
N GLU A 36 -1.58 6.89 6.97
CA GLU A 36 -1.80 6.21 5.70
C GLU A 36 -1.04 4.89 5.62
N GLU A 37 -1.46 3.99 4.74
CA GLU A 37 -0.66 2.80 4.43
C GLU A 37 0.61 3.21 3.68
N LEU A 38 1.76 3.09 4.36
CA LEU A 38 3.04 3.46 3.79
C LEU A 38 3.86 2.24 3.39
N MET A 39 4.25 2.21 2.12
CA MET A 39 5.03 1.11 1.56
C MET A 39 6.45 1.13 2.13
N THR A 40 6.86 0.01 2.72
CA THR A 40 8.21 -0.15 3.32
C THR A 40 9.34 0.22 2.36
N GLY A 41 9.19 -0.06 1.06
CA GLY A 41 10.19 0.31 0.06
C GLY A 41 10.45 1.81 -0.05
N LYS A 42 9.44 2.67 0.15
CA LYS A 42 9.61 4.14 0.17
C LYS A 42 10.30 4.61 1.44
N PHE A 43 9.95 4.00 2.58
CA PHE A 43 10.61 4.30 3.87
C PHE A 43 12.09 3.95 3.89
N LEU A 44 12.51 2.84 3.25
CA LEU A 44 13.92 2.47 3.21
C LEU A 44 14.80 3.46 2.43
N ARG A 45 14.19 4.21 1.49
CA ARG A 45 14.88 5.27 0.73
C ARG A 45 14.70 6.66 1.34
N SER A 46 13.89 6.78 2.39
CA SER A 46 13.62 8.07 3.00
C SER A 46 14.67 8.41 4.05
N LYS A 47 14.96 9.70 4.18
CA LYS A 47 15.81 10.24 5.23
C LYS A 47 14.96 11.10 6.16
N ARG A 48 15.15 10.92 7.46
CA ARG A 48 14.50 11.76 8.48
C ARG A 48 15.14 13.14 8.52
N ARG A 49 14.33 14.18 8.38
CA ARG A 49 14.65 15.60 8.62
C ARG A 49 13.72 16.08 9.72
N THR A 50 14.23 16.17 10.95
CA THR A 50 13.50 16.51 12.20
C THR A 50 12.25 15.65 12.44
N VAL A 51 11.15 15.95 11.76
CA VAL A 51 9.83 15.28 11.85
C VAL A 51 9.31 14.71 10.52
N ASP A 52 10.02 14.97 9.42
CA ASP A 52 9.66 14.58 8.07
C ASP A 52 10.56 13.46 7.55
N PHE A 53 9.95 12.42 6.98
CA PHE A 53 10.63 11.39 6.20
C PHE A 53 10.50 11.74 4.73
N VAL A 54 11.60 12.14 4.11
CA VAL A 54 11.64 12.57 2.71
C VAL A 54 12.34 11.51 1.88
N ASP A 55 11.69 10.98 0.83
CA ASP A 55 12.33 10.07 -0.13
C ASP A 55 13.43 10.83 -0.89
N GLN A 56 14.64 10.27 -0.91
CA GLN A 56 15.81 10.91 -1.50
C GLN A 56 15.81 10.89 -3.03
N THR A 57 14.98 10.06 -3.65
CA THR A 57 14.95 9.91 -5.10
C THR A 57 14.10 10.97 -5.79
N ASP A 58 12.97 11.34 -5.18
CA ASP A 58 11.98 12.25 -5.75
C ASP A 58 11.72 13.49 -4.88
N GLY A 59 12.24 13.53 -3.65
CA GLY A 59 12.00 14.61 -2.68
C GLY A 59 10.60 14.58 -2.07
N THR A 60 9.82 13.51 -2.30
CA THR A 60 8.46 13.41 -1.78
C THR A 60 8.47 13.14 -0.27
N ILE A 61 7.57 13.80 0.46
CA ILE A 61 7.35 13.51 1.88
C ILE A 61 6.58 12.19 2.00
N VAL A 62 7.25 11.17 2.53
CA VAL A 62 6.68 9.83 2.76
C VAL A 62 5.85 9.82 4.04
N PHE A 63 6.35 10.45 5.09
CA PHE A 63 5.65 10.55 6.37
C PHE A 63 6.06 11.84 7.07
N ARG A 64 5.10 12.51 7.69
CA ARG A 64 5.32 13.71 8.48
C ARG A 64 4.57 13.54 9.78
N THR A 65 5.23 13.86 10.89
CA THR A 65 4.64 13.79 12.23
C THR A 65 4.89 15.08 13.01
N CYS A 66 4.37 15.18 14.22
CA CYS A 66 4.62 16.29 15.14
C CYS A 66 4.47 15.80 16.59
N GLU A 67 4.90 16.63 17.55
CA GLU A 67 4.87 16.24 18.97
C GLU A 67 3.43 16.04 19.49
N GLU A 68 2.44 16.76 18.96
CA GLU A 68 1.02 16.70 19.37
C GLU A 68 0.40 15.29 19.20
N GLU A 69 0.85 14.53 18.19
CA GLU A 69 0.33 13.18 17.91
C GLU A 69 1.27 12.05 18.33
N LYS A 70 2.47 12.35 18.85
CA LYS A 70 3.56 11.37 19.07
C LYS A 70 3.16 10.17 19.93
N GLU A 71 2.32 10.39 20.93
CA GLU A 71 1.84 9.34 21.84
C GLU A 71 0.58 8.62 21.34
N LYS A 72 -0.04 9.10 20.26
CA LYS A 72 -1.33 8.65 19.76
C LYS A 72 -1.30 8.13 18.32
N VAL A 73 -0.21 8.39 17.59
CA VAL A 73 -0.06 8.03 16.18
C VAL A 73 0.35 6.57 16.02
N VAL A 74 -0.36 5.84 15.16
CA VAL A 74 -0.01 4.48 14.76
C VAL A 74 0.45 4.47 13.30
N LEU A 75 1.68 3.99 13.09
CA LEU A 75 2.27 3.88 11.76
C LEU A 75 1.83 2.57 11.08
N GLN A 76 1.09 2.64 9.97
CA GLN A 76 0.75 1.45 9.21
C GLN A 76 1.77 1.21 8.09
N LEU A 77 2.36 0.01 8.08
CA LEU A 77 3.33 -0.39 7.07
C LEU A 77 2.76 -1.45 6.14
N GLY A 78 2.81 -1.17 4.83
CA GLY A 78 2.56 -2.13 3.76
C GLY A 78 3.85 -2.91 3.43
N THR A 79 3.85 -4.21 3.68
CA THR A 79 5.00 -5.08 3.37
C THR A 79 4.57 -6.51 3.03
N CYS A 80 5.33 -7.13 2.12
CA CYS A 80 5.24 -8.55 1.79
C CYS A 80 6.47 -9.34 2.27
N SER A 81 7.40 -8.69 2.98
CA SER A 81 8.63 -9.31 3.48
C SER A 81 8.83 -8.96 4.97
N PRO A 82 9.00 -9.96 5.85
CA PRO A 82 9.21 -9.72 7.28
C PRO A 82 10.53 -8.99 7.55
N GLU A 83 11.58 -9.26 6.77
CA GLU A 83 12.89 -8.62 6.88
C GLU A 83 12.82 -7.12 6.59
N ARG A 84 12.07 -6.72 5.55
CA ARG A 84 11.87 -5.31 5.21
C ARG A 84 11.03 -4.61 6.27
N ALA A 85 10.02 -5.29 6.80
CA ALA A 85 9.20 -4.79 7.90
C ALA A 85 10.06 -4.46 9.10
N LEU A 86 10.93 -5.40 9.51
CA LEU A 86 11.83 -5.22 10.63
C LEU A 86 12.84 -4.10 10.40
N LYS A 87 13.40 -3.98 9.18
CA LYS A 87 14.33 -2.89 8.85
C LYS A 87 13.66 -1.51 8.93
N VAL A 88 12.44 -1.37 8.42
CA VAL A 88 11.70 -0.10 8.49
C VAL A 88 11.25 0.19 9.92
N ALA A 89 10.73 -0.81 10.63
CA ALA A 89 10.40 -0.68 12.05
C ALA A 89 11.62 -0.21 12.83
N LYS A 90 12.78 -0.86 12.65
CA LYS A 90 14.06 -0.42 13.21
C LYS A 90 14.43 1.00 12.78
N LEU A 91 14.30 1.39 11.51
CA LEU A 91 14.63 2.74 11.06
C LEU A 91 13.74 3.81 11.72
N VAL A 92 12.44 3.58 11.80
CA VAL A 92 11.50 4.50 12.45
C VAL A 92 11.73 4.51 13.96
N ILE A 93 11.97 3.36 14.56
CA ILE A 93 12.09 3.17 16.01
C ILE A 93 13.46 3.60 16.52
N LEU A 94 14.59 3.16 15.95
CA LEU A 94 15.95 3.62 16.33
C LEU A 94 16.10 5.14 16.23
N ASN A 95 15.42 5.78 15.27
CA ASN A 95 15.45 7.24 15.14
C ASN A 95 14.44 7.95 16.07
N THR A 96 13.51 7.23 16.71
CA THR A 96 12.50 7.79 17.62
C THR A 96 12.78 7.44 19.08
N LEU A 97 13.44 6.31 19.34
CA LEU A 97 13.75 5.73 20.64
C LEU A 97 15.01 4.86 20.51
N VAL A 98 16.08 5.33 21.12
CA VAL A 98 17.23 4.48 21.49
C VAL A 98 16.69 3.42 22.46
N GLU A 99 16.94 2.15 22.13
CA GLU A 99 16.82 0.94 22.96
C GLU A 99 15.43 0.53 23.48
N ASN A 100 15.09 -0.72 23.19
CA ASN A 100 13.88 -1.47 23.59
C ASN A 100 12.59 -1.12 22.84
N LEU A 101 12.22 -2.03 21.92
CA LEU A 101 11.01 -2.00 21.10
C LEU A 101 9.78 -2.35 21.96
N SER A 102 9.46 -1.53 22.95
CA SER A 102 8.29 -1.68 23.84
C SER A 102 7.00 -1.09 23.24
N ILE A 103 7.01 -0.80 21.93
CA ILE A 103 5.85 -0.30 21.19
C ILE A 103 5.00 -1.49 20.71
N PRO A 104 3.69 -1.51 21.00
CA PRO A 104 2.79 -2.58 20.55
C PRO A 104 2.67 -2.61 19.01
N VAL A 105 2.92 -3.78 18.39
CA VAL A 105 2.83 -4.05 16.93
C VAL A 105 1.45 -4.57 16.50
N THR A 106 0.50 -3.72 16.15
CA THR A 106 -0.84 -4.18 15.72
C THR A 106 -0.85 -4.72 14.29
N CYS A 107 -1.85 -5.54 13.95
CA CYS A 107 -2.17 -5.87 12.57
C CYS A 107 -3.65 -5.58 12.25
N LYS A 108 -3.89 -5.01 11.06
CA LYS A 108 -5.23 -4.81 10.49
C LYS A 108 -5.46 -5.90 9.46
N ILE A 109 -6.48 -6.72 9.66
CA ILE A 109 -6.84 -7.82 8.77
C ILE A 109 -8.25 -7.65 8.23
N ARG A 110 -8.50 -8.23 7.06
CA ARG A 110 -9.84 -8.34 6.49
C ARG A 110 -10.41 -9.71 6.81
N ILE A 111 -11.73 -9.76 7.02
CA ILE A 111 -12.44 -11.04 7.12
C ILE A 111 -12.26 -11.83 5.82
N LEU A 112 -12.08 -13.14 5.96
CA LEU A 112 -12.05 -14.07 4.83
C LEU A 112 -13.47 -14.56 4.52
N ASP A 113 -13.61 -15.27 3.40
CA ASP A 113 -14.91 -15.72 2.88
C ASP A 113 -15.68 -16.61 3.88
N THR A 114 -14.96 -17.35 4.73
CA THR A 114 -15.55 -18.21 5.76
C THR A 114 -15.07 -17.82 7.16
N LYS A 115 -15.95 -18.03 8.15
CA LYS A 115 -15.68 -17.73 9.55
C LYS A 115 -14.51 -18.56 10.08
N GLU A 116 -14.43 -19.83 9.69
CA GLU A 116 -13.43 -20.79 10.13
C GLU A 116 -12.02 -20.35 9.69
N LYS A 117 -11.87 -19.96 8.43
CA LYS A 117 -10.59 -19.44 7.90
C LYS A 117 -10.17 -18.15 8.59
N THR A 118 -11.13 -17.26 8.86
CA THR A 118 -10.87 -16.00 9.58
C THR A 118 -10.38 -16.30 11.00
N LEU A 119 -11.02 -17.23 11.71
CA LEU A 119 -10.63 -17.64 13.06
C LEU A 119 -9.24 -18.29 13.10
N GLU A 120 -8.92 -19.15 12.13
CA GLU A 120 -7.60 -19.78 12.04
C GLU A 120 -6.48 -18.74 11.92
N VAL A 121 -6.64 -17.75 11.03
CA VAL A 121 -5.67 -16.67 10.85
C VAL A 121 -5.56 -15.82 12.12
N VAL A 122 -6.69 -15.47 12.72
CA VAL A 122 -6.74 -14.70 13.98
C VAL A 122 -6.01 -15.45 15.11
N GLN A 123 -6.17 -16.76 15.21
CA GLN A 123 -5.50 -17.58 16.24
C GLN A 123 -3.99 -17.62 16.02
N LYS A 124 -3.54 -17.88 14.79
CA LYS A 124 -2.10 -17.88 14.44
C LYS A 124 -1.44 -16.52 14.70
N LEU A 125 -2.14 -15.42 14.40
CA LEU A 125 -1.65 -14.07 14.69
C LEU A 125 -1.62 -13.75 16.19
N ALA A 126 -2.57 -14.27 16.98
CA ALA A 126 -2.56 -14.11 18.45
C ALA A 126 -1.34 -14.76 19.09
N GLN A 127 -0.89 -15.90 18.56
CA GLN A 127 0.23 -16.67 19.10
C GLN A 127 1.59 -16.03 18.76
N THR A 128 1.66 -15.24 17.70
CA THR A 128 2.91 -14.69 17.17
C THR A 128 3.16 -13.24 17.56
N VAL A 129 2.10 -12.46 17.78
CA VAL A 129 2.21 -11.03 18.08
C VAL A 129 1.21 -10.67 19.18
N ALA A 130 1.70 -10.30 20.36
CA ALA A 130 0.89 -9.92 21.52
C ALA A 130 0.25 -8.53 21.33
N VAL A 131 -0.65 -8.35 20.36
CA VAL A 131 -1.12 -7.01 20.00
C VAL A 131 -2.53 -7.01 19.41
N SER A 132 -3.28 -5.94 19.72
CA SER A 132 -4.64 -5.64 19.29
C SER A 132 -4.88 -5.89 17.80
N LYS A 133 -6.07 -6.42 17.50
CA LYS A 133 -6.50 -6.81 16.15
C LYS A 133 -7.61 -5.90 15.68
N GLU A 134 -7.41 -5.26 14.56
CA GLU A 134 -8.48 -4.53 13.87
C GLU A 134 -9.04 -5.41 12.75
N ILE A 135 -10.33 -5.75 12.85
CA ILE A 135 -11.03 -6.56 11.87
C ILE A 135 -11.92 -5.63 11.03
N GLU A 136 -11.57 -5.50 9.76
CA GLU A 136 -12.40 -4.79 8.78
C GLU A 136 -13.45 -5.75 8.21
N LYS A 137 -14.74 -5.51 8.48
CA LYS A 137 -15.84 -6.32 7.95
C LYS A 137 -16.17 -5.90 6.53
N TYR A 138 -16.15 -6.87 5.61
CA TYR A 138 -16.47 -6.65 4.20
C TYR A 138 -17.91 -6.16 3.97
N ALA A 139 -18.84 -6.56 4.83
CA ALA A 139 -20.23 -6.11 4.79
C ALA A 139 -20.38 -4.60 5.03
N ASP A 140 -19.56 -4.01 5.90
CA ASP A 140 -19.60 -2.58 6.20
C ASP A 140 -19.04 -1.76 5.03
N ILE A 141 -18.06 -2.30 4.29
CA ILE A 141 -17.56 -1.72 3.04
C ILE A 141 -18.65 -1.71 1.96
N LEU A 142 -19.43 -2.80 1.83
CA LEU A 142 -20.52 -2.89 0.86
C LEU A 142 -21.63 -1.89 1.18
N LYS A 143 -22.07 -1.84 2.45
CA LYS A 143 -23.05 -0.85 2.92
C LYS A 143 -22.56 0.59 2.72
N PHE A 144 -21.30 0.87 3.03
CA PHE A 144 -20.70 2.19 2.79
C PHE A 144 -20.73 2.52 1.29
N LYS A 145 -20.36 1.58 0.41
CA LYS A 145 -20.40 1.78 -1.04
C LYS A 145 -21.81 2.01 -1.58
N GLU A 146 -22.81 1.29 -1.06
CA GLU A 146 -24.23 1.50 -1.34
C GLU A 146 -24.67 2.90 -0.90
N MET A 147 -24.31 3.32 0.32
CA MET A 147 -24.66 4.61 0.87
C MET A 147 -23.98 5.80 0.17
N THR A 148 -22.73 5.64 -0.27
CA THR A 148 -21.98 6.72 -0.96
C THR A 148 -22.18 6.73 -2.47
N GLY A 149 -22.98 5.82 -3.03
CA GLY A 149 -23.18 5.71 -4.48
C GLY A 149 -21.90 5.38 -5.25
N CYS A 150 -20.92 4.77 -4.59
CA CYS A 150 -19.66 4.37 -5.22
C CYS A 150 -19.92 3.11 -6.06
N ILE A 151 -20.38 3.30 -7.30
CA ILE A 151 -20.62 2.22 -8.27
C ILE A 151 -19.29 1.49 -8.48
N VAL A 152 -19.23 0.25 -8.01
CA VAL A 152 -18.24 -0.71 -8.47
C VAL A 152 -18.77 -1.28 -9.77
N ASP A 153 -18.33 -0.74 -10.91
CA ASP A 153 -18.23 -1.58 -12.09
C ASP A 153 -17.42 -2.80 -11.67
N ASN A 154 -18.06 -3.97 -11.68
CA ASN A 154 -17.60 -5.26 -11.17
C ASN A 154 -16.07 -5.40 -11.14
N ALA A 155 -15.42 -4.96 -10.06
CA ALA A 155 -13.96 -5.08 -9.91
C ALA A 155 -13.52 -6.55 -9.83
N SER A 156 -14.45 -7.47 -9.54
CA SER A 156 -14.29 -8.93 -9.65
C SER A 156 -14.26 -9.42 -11.10
N GLN A 157 -15.01 -8.79 -12.02
CA GLN A 157 -14.90 -9.09 -13.47
C GLN A 157 -13.70 -8.39 -14.10
N VAL A 158 -13.37 -7.16 -13.67
CA VAL A 158 -12.20 -6.43 -14.20
C VAL A 158 -10.88 -7.06 -13.72
N ARG A 159 -10.78 -7.59 -12.49
CA ARG A 159 -9.57 -8.33 -12.04
C ARG A 159 -9.41 -9.70 -12.67
N ALA A 160 -10.50 -10.37 -13.04
CA ALA A 160 -10.44 -11.61 -13.82
C ALA A 160 -9.99 -11.34 -15.27
N GLN A 161 -10.37 -10.19 -15.85
CA GLN A 161 -9.90 -9.74 -17.16
C GLN A 161 -8.48 -9.14 -17.14
N SER A 162 -7.97 -8.69 -15.99
CA SER A 162 -6.61 -8.15 -15.84
C SER A 162 -5.55 -9.18 -15.46
N ARG A 163 -5.92 -10.46 -15.23
CA ARG A 163 -4.97 -11.56 -15.42
C ARG A 163 -4.82 -11.73 -16.92
N GLY A 164 -3.93 -10.90 -17.50
CA GLY A 164 -3.51 -11.05 -18.88
C GLY A 164 -3.26 -12.53 -19.15
N LYS A 165 -3.81 -13.00 -20.28
CA LYS A 165 -3.59 -14.36 -20.80
C LYS A 165 -2.12 -14.74 -20.57
N PRO A 166 -1.80 -16.00 -20.22
CA PRO A 166 -0.42 -16.45 -20.09
C PRO A 166 0.36 -15.91 -21.29
N ARG A 167 1.44 -15.16 -21.02
CA ARG A 167 2.22 -14.48 -22.07
C ARG A 167 2.75 -15.56 -23.02
N ALA A 168 2.04 -15.78 -24.12
CA ALA A 168 2.59 -16.49 -25.25
C ALA A 168 3.82 -15.69 -25.70
N GLY A 169 4.95 -16.39 -25.88
CA GLY A 169 6.13 -15.78 -26.45
C GLY A 169 5.78 -15.14 -27.80
N TRP A 170 6.16 -13.89 -28.00
CA TRP A 170 6.05 -13.22 -29.29
C TRP A 170 7.06 -13.83 -30.27
N THR A 171 6.62 -14.10 -31.50
CA THR A 171 7.47 -14.57 -32.59
C THR A 171 8.35 -13.44 -33.14
N GLU A 172 9.50 -13.79 -33.74
CA GLU A 172 10.37 -12.77 -34.35
C GLU A 172 9.71 -12.05 -35.53
N ASP A 173 8.81 -12.71 -36.24
CA ASP A 173 8.06 -12.13 -37.36
C ASP A 173 7.11 -11.01 -36.88
N ALA A 174 6.40 -11.25 -35.76
CA ALA A 174 5.53 -10.24 -35.14
C ALA A 174 6.32 -9.00 -34.66
N LEU A 175 7.59 -9.20 -34.27
CA LEU A 175 8.48 -8.09 -33.92
C LEU A 175 8.85 -7.28 -35.16
N ARG A 176 9.18 -7.93 -36.29
CA ARG A 176 9.51 -7.25 -37.56
C ARG A 176 8.34 -6.41 -38.09
N GLU A 177 7.12 -6.95 -38.05
CA GLU A 177 5.91 -6.21 -38.46
C GLU A 177 5.66 -4.98 -37.57
N ALA A 178 5.79 -5.14 -36.24
CA ALA A 178 5.64 -4.02 -35.30
C ALA A 178 6.67 -2.90 -35.56
N PHE A 179 7.89 -3.27 -35.99
CA PHE A 179 8.93 -2.32 -36.40
C PHE A 179 8.59 -1.59 -37.68
N GLU A 180 8.08 -2.29 -38.70
CA GLU A 180 7.66 -1.66 -39.96
C GLU A 180 6.49 -0.70 -39.75
N GLU A 181 5.51 -1.06 -38.91
CA GLU A 181 4.41 -0.15 -38.54
C GLU A 181 4.91 1.11 -37.82
N MET A 182 5.91 0.96 -36.95
CA MET A 182 6.56 2.08 -36.28
C MET A 182 7.31 2.97 -37.28
N ARG A 183 8.01 2.37 -38.26
CA ARG A 183 8.76 3.10 -39.29
C ARG A 183 7.84 3.85 -40.26
N GLN A 184 6.65 3.33 -40.51
CA GLN A 184 5.61 3.99 -41.32
C GLN A 184 4.86 5.08 -40.54
N ASN A 185 5.18 5.30 -39.25
CA ASN A 185 4.61 6.32 -38.36
C ASN A 185 3.07 6.33 -38.32
N LYS A 186 2.44 5.17 -38.54
CA LYS A 186 0.97 5.05 -38.64
C LYS A 186 0.28 5.04 -37.27
N HIS A 187 0.96 4.57 -36.22
CA HIS A 187 0.39 4.43 -34.87
C HIS A 187 1.44 4.71 -33.78
N GLY A 188 0.99 5.11 -32.60
CA GLY A 188 1.87 5.39 -31.46
C GLY A 188 2.46 4.12 -30.82
N LEU A 189 3.65 4.22 -30.22
CA LEU A 189 4.39 3.09 -29.63
C LEU A 189 3.58 2.24 -28.62
N ASN A 190 2.72 2.90 -27.83
CA ASN A 190 1.86 2.24 -26.84
C ASN A 190 0.67 1.49 -27.47
N GLU A 191 0.32 1.83 -28.71
CA GLU A 191 -0.71 1.17 -29.50
C GLU A 191 -0.15 -0.07 -30.19
N ILE A 192 1.02 0.06 -30.83
CA ILE A 192 1.77 -1.05 -31.43
C ILE A 192 2.14 -2.09 -30.36
N SER A 193 2.63 -1.64 -29.19
CA SER A 193 2.96 -2.53 -28.07
C SER A 193 1.76 -3.35 -27.57
N ARG A 194 0.55 -2.77 -27.60
CA ARG A 194 -0.68 -3.48 -27.23
C ARG A 194 -1.16 -4.43 -28.32
N ARG A 195 -1.06 -4.02 -29.59
CA ARG A 195 -1.51 -4.81 -30.75
C ARG A 195 -0.73 -6.11 -30.90
N TYR A 196 0.60 -6.03 -30.77
CA TYR A 196 1.49 -7.18 -30.93
C TYR A 196 1.84 -7.88 -29.61
N GLY A 197 1.43 -7.34 -28.46
CA GLY A 197 1.75 -7.90 -27.14
C GLY A 197 3.24 -7.82 -26.76
N ILE A 198 4.02 -6.99 -27.46
CA ILE A 198 5.47 -6.84 -27.29
C ILE A 198 5.74 -5.63 -26.39
N PRO A 199 6.61 -5.73 -25.37
CA PRO A 199 6.98 -4.57 -24.55
C PRO A 199 7.60 -3.44 -25.39
N ALA A 200 7.07 -2.22 -25.27
CA ALA A 200 7.54 -1.03 -26.00
C ALA A 200 9.07 -0.84 -25.99
N ARG A 201 9.73 -1.14 -24.86
CA ARG A 201 11.19 -1.08 -24.73
C ARG A 201 11.96 -1.97 -25.71
N LYS A 202 11.42 -3.14 -26.07
CA LYS A 202 12.04 -4.07 -27.03
C LYS A 202 11.87 -3.58 -28.48
N ILE A 203 10.73 -2.97 -28.79
CA ILE A 203 10.44 -2.32 -30.09
C ILE A 203 11.32 -1.08 -30.28
N THR A 204 11.75 -0.37 -29.24
CA THR A 204 12.72 0.73 -29.43
C THR A 204 14.17 0.24 -29.57
N LYS A 205 14.53 -0.91 -28.99
CA LYS A 205 15.93 -1.35 -28.86
C LYS A 205 16.50 -1.99 -30.13
N LYS A 206 15.69 -2.79 -30.85
CA LYS A 206 16.09 -3.46 -32.12
C LYS A 206 16.03 -2.53 -33.35
N GLY A 207 15.55 -1.29 -33.19
CA GLY A 207 15.55 -0.28 -34.26
C GLY A 207 16.79 0.62 -34.24
N GLN A 208 17.70 0.39 -33.28
CA GLN A 208 18.99 1.05 -33.15
C GLN A 208 20.17 0.10 -33.47
N GLU A 209 19.89 -1.18 -33.69
CA GLU A 209 20.81 -2.19 -34.26
C GLU A 209 20.58 -2.27 -35.78
#